data_AF-A0A1Y4RBB5-F1
#
_entry.id   AF-A0A1Y4RBB5-F1
#
_cell.length_a   1.000
_cell.length_b   1.000
_cell.length_c   1.000
_cell.angle_alpha   90.00
_cell.angle_beta   90.00
_cell.angle_gamma   90.00
#
_symmetry.space_group_name_H-M   'P 1'
#
loop_
_entity.id
_entity.type
_entity.pdbx_description
1 polymer ?
#
loop_
_entity_poly.entity_id
_entity_poly.type
_entity_poly.pdbx_seq_one_letter_code
_entity_poly.pdbx_strand_id
1 'polypeptide(L)' 'MFENCEVIGTVHSQKLGTDVPLLGITWMSDEEWQRLAEEGAVENYIRENDHEPESLEEAFRWQREWLDNKEVI' A
#
# COMPACT_ATOMS: atom_id res chain seq x y z
N MET A 1 -9.07 -0.20 -10.32
CA MET A 1 -8.84 -0.57 -8.92
C MET A 1 -9.42 0.52 -8.00
N PHE A 2 -10.75 0.70 -7.99
CA PHE A 2 -11.49 1.58 -7.03
C PHE A 2 -12.93 1.06 -6.82
N GLU A 3 -13.20 -0.21 -7.14
CA GLU A 3 -14.56 -0.73 -7.26
C GLU A 3 -15.32 -0.83 -5.92
N ASN A 4 -14.64 -0.58 -4.78
CA ASN A 4 -15.20 -0.74 -3.44
C ASN A 4 -15.25 0.56 -2.60
N CYS A 5 -14.96 1.73 -3.17
CA CYS A 5 -15.02 2.99 -2.43
C CYS A 5 -16.43 3.61 -2.48
N GLU A 6 -16.95 4.04 -1.33
CA GLU A 6 -18.22 4.77 -1.26
C GLU A 6 -18.11 6.10 -2.02
N VAL A 7 -19.10 6.41 -2.85
CA VAL A 7 -19.22 7.71 -3.51
C VAL A 7 -20.00 8.65 -2.59
N ILE A 8 -19.33 9.66 -2.06
CA ILE A 8 -19.91 10.62 -1.11
C ILE A 8 -20.42 11.90 -1.80
N GLY A 9 -20.25 12.01 -3.12
CA GLY A 9 -20.75 13.12 -3.91
C GLY A 9 -20.11 13.21 -5.29
N THR A 10 -20.33 14.34 -5.96
CA THR A 10 -19.77 14.63 -7.29
C THR A 10 -19.26 16.07 -7.33
N VAL A 11 -18.17 16.32 -8.06
CA VAL A 11 -17.62 17.66 -8.29
C VAL A 11 -17.33 17.88 -9.77
N HIS A 12 -17.59 19.08 -10.28
CA HIS A 12 -17.26 19.42 -11.66
C HIS A 12 -15.76 19.64 -11.83
N SER A 13 -15.10 18.82 -12.66
CA SER A 13 -13.68 18.98 -12.97
C SER A 13 -13.50 19.93 -14.15
N GLN A 14 -13.01 21.14 -13.87
CA GLN A 14 -12.71 22.12 -14.94
C GLN A 14 -11.68 21.59 -15.94
N LYS A 15 -10.75 20.75 -15.51
CA LYS A 15 -9.72 20.15 -16.37
C LYS A 15 -10.29 19.12 -17.34
N LEU A 16 -11.25 18.32 -16.88
CA LEU A 16 -11.86 17.24 -17.66
C LEU A 16 -13.16 17.66 -18.36
N GLY A 17 -13.70 18.84 -18.01
CA GLY A 17 -14.97 19.35 -18.55
C GLY A 17 -16.18 18.51 -18.16
N THR A 18 -16.07 17.69 -17.11
CA THR A 18 -17.10 16.73 -16.70
C THR A 18 -17.15 16.60 -15.18
N ASP A 19 -18.27 16.11 -14.67
CA ASP A 19 -18.42 15.76 -13.26
C ASP A 19 -17.67 14.47 -12.96
N VAL A 20 -16.99 14.44 -11.82
CA VAL A 20 -16.23 13.29 -11.30
C VAL A 20 -16.71 12.92 -9.90
N PRO A 21 -16.68 11.63 -9.52
CA PRO A 21 -17.11 11.19 -8.20
C PRO A 21 -16.11 11.62 -7.12
N LEU A 22 -16.63 12.06 -5.98
CA LEU A 22 -15.88 12.21 -4.74
C LEU A 22 -15.96 10.89 -3.97
N LEU A 23 -14.81 10.28 -3.69
CA LEU A 23 -14.72 9.02 -2.96
C LEU A 23 -14.51 9.29 -1.47
N GLY A 24 -15.33 8.67 -0.64
CA GLY A 24 -15.18 8.65 0.82
C GLY A 24 -14.14 7.62 1.22
N ILE A 25 -12.87 7.94 1.04
CA ILE A 25 -11.78 7.06 1.45
C ILE A 25 -11.50 7.33 2.93
N THR A 26 -11.76 6.33 3.77
CA THR A 26 -11.31 6.35 5.16
C THR A 26 -9.80 6.39 5.18
N TRP A 27 -9.25 7.44 5.78
CA TRP A 27 -7.82 7.58 5.99
C TRP A 27 -7.40 6.67 7.13
N MET A 28 -6.34 5.90 6.88
CA MET A 28 -5.67 5.11 7.89
C MET A 28 -4.65 5.97 8.62
N SER A 29 -4.45 5.76 9.92
CA SER A 29 -3.44 6.51 10.69
C SER A 29 -2.03 6.09 10.30
N ASP A 30 -1.03 6.94 10.57
CA ASP A 30 0.37 6.60 10.31
C ASP A 30 0.80 5.36 11.10
N GLU A 31 0.29 5.16 12.32
CA GLU A 31 0.55 3.98 13.14
C GLU A 31 -0.06 2.70 12.56
N GLU A 32 -1.29 2.79 12.03
CA GLU A 32 -1.94 1.66 11.36
C GLU A 32 -1.19 1.30 10.08
N TRP A 33 -0.74 2.29 9.31
CA TRP A 33 0.10 2.11 8.14
C TRP A 33 1.41 1.42 8.49
N GLN A 34 2.10 1.92 9.52
CA GLN A 34 3.37 1.38 9.98
C GLN A 34 3.23 -0.08 10.40
N ARG A 35 2.18 -0.42 11.15
CA ARG A 35 1.90 -1.79 11.58
C ARG A 35 1.68 -2.73 10.39
N LEU A 36 0.84 -2.34 9.42
CA LEU A 36 0.60 -3.16 8.23
C LEU A 36 1.85 -3.31 7.36
N ALA A 37 2.69 -2.27 7.29
CA ALA A 37 3.95 -2.34 6.57
C ALA A 37 4.92 -3.33 7.23
N GLU A 38 5.02 -3.32 8.57
CA GLU A 38 5.82 -4.28 9.34
C GLU A 38 5.33 -5.72 9.16
N GLU A 39 4.02 -5.95 9.33
CA GLU A 39 3.39 -7.27 9.12
C GLU A 39 3.66 -7.78 7.70
N GLY A 40 3.43 -6.94 6.69
CA GLY A 40 3.66 -7.28 5.30
C GLY A 40 5.13 -7.56 4.97
N ALA A 41 6.08 -6.84 5.59
CA ALA A 41 7.50 -7.09 5.38
C ALA A 41 7.93 -8.47 5.87
N VAL A 42 7.49 -8.83 7.08
CA VAL A 42 7.79 -10.14 7.69
C VAL A 42 7.13 -11.27 6.91
N GLU A 43 5.85 -11.14 6.57
CA GLU A 43 5.13 -12.16 5.79
C GLU A 43 5.78 -12.40 4.43
N ASN A 44 6.15 -11.33 3.72
CA ASN A 44 6.84 -11.46 2.44
C ASN A 44 8.22 -12.10 2.61
N TYR A 45 8.99 -11.72 3.64
CA TYR A 45 10.29 -12.32 3.91
C TYR A 45 10.17 -13.82 4.14
N ILE A 46 9.26 -14.24 5.02
CA ILE A 46 9.05 -15.67 5.34
C ILE A 46 8.62 -16.43 4.09
N ARG A 47 7.70 -15.88 3.30
CA ARG A 47 7.21 -16.53 2.07
C ARG A 47 8.32 -16.82 1.06
N GLU A 48 9.30 -15.93 0.92
CA GLU A 48 10.33 -16.06 -0.11
C GLU A 48 11.62 -16.72 0.39
N ASN A 49 11.88 -16.73 1.71
CA ASN A 49 13.12 -17.25 2.29
C ASN A 49 12.92 -18.50 3.17
N ASP A 50 11.68 -18.93 3.43
CA ASP A 50 11.31 -20.11 4.22
C ASP A 50 11.79 -20.10 5.70
N HIS A 51 12.14 -18.93 6.25
CA HIS A 51 12.45 -18.76 7.66
C HIS A 51 12.08 -17.36 8.17
N GLU A 52 12.00 -17.20 9.49
CA GLU A 52 11.76 -15.89 10.13
C GLU A 52 12.99 -14.98 9.98
N PRO A 53 12.79 -13.67 9.80
CA PRO A 53 13.88 -12.70 9.87
C PRO A 53 14.38 -12.55 11.31
N GLU A 54 15.67 -12.29 11.49
CA GLU A 54 16.27 -12.03 12.80
C GLU A 54 15.74 -10.74 13.44
N SER A 55 15.26 -9.81 12.61
CA SER A 55 14.68 -8.53 13.04
C SER A 55 13.75 -7.92 11.98
N LEU A 56 12.90 -6.99 12.41
CA LEU A 56 12.10 -6.17 11.48
C LEU A 56 12.98 -5.40 10.48
N GLU A 57 14.15 -4.93 10.90
CA GLU A 57 15.09 -4.21 10.03
C GLU A 57 15.61 -5.10 8.90
N GLU A 58 15.87 -6.38 9.18
CA GLU A 58 16.25 -7.34 8.15
C GLU A 58 15.12 -7.55 7.14
N ALA A 59 13.89 -7.76 7.61
CA ALA A 59 12.72 -7.91 6.75
C ALA A 59 12.55 -6.71 5.81
N PHE A 60 12.67 -5.49 6.34
CA PHE A 60 12.58 -4.28 5.54
C PHE A 60 13.71 -4.11 4.54
N ARG A 61 14.97 -4.39 4.95
CA ARG A 61 16.12 -4.31 4.05
C ARG A 61 15.96 -5.27 2.89
N TRP A 62 15.61 -6.53 3.18
CA TRP A 62 15.35 -7.54 2.16
C TRP A 62 14.19 -7.14 1.25
N GLN A 63 13.07 -6.65 1.79
CA GLN A 63 11.91 -6.28 0.98
C GLN A 63 12.24 -5.11 0.05
N ARG A 64 13.04 -4.15 0.51
CA ARG A 64 13.52 -3.04 -0.31
C ARG A 64 14.40 -3.52 -1.45
N GLU A 65 15.37 -4.38 -1.16
CA GLU A 65 16.23 -4.97 -2.20
C GLU A 65 15.42 -5.81 -3.20
N TRP A 66 14.40 -6.55 -2.74
CA TRP A 66 13.50 -7.29 -3.62
C TRP A 66 12.71 -6.37 -4.54
N LEU A 67 12.18 -5.25 -4.02
CA LEU A 67 11.46 -4.24 -4.81
C LEU A 67 12.38 -3.51 -5.79
N ASP A 68 13.61 -3.22 -5.41
CA ASP A 68 14.59 -2.55 -6.27
C ASP A 68 15.05 -3.47 -7.42
N ASN A 69 15.14 -4.78 -7.16
CA ASN A 69 15.56 -5.80 -8.15
C ASN A 69 14.42 -6.27 -9.06
N LYS A 70 13.16 -6.21 -8.59
CA LYS A 70 12.02 -6.31 -9.48
C LYS A 70 11.89 -4.96 -10.15
N GLU A 71 12.31 -4.81 -11.40
CA GLU A 71 11.83 -3.70 -12.23
C GLU A 71 10.29 -3.75 -12.22
N VAL A 72 9.64 -3.06 -11.27
CA VAL A 72 8.20 -2.94 -11.21
C VAL A 72 7.83 -1.94 -12.30
N ILE A 73 7.65 -2.48 -13.51
CA ILE A 73 7.07 -1.80 -14.68
C ILE A 73 5.61 -1.46 -14.39
#